data_AF-A0A0J6Y4D1-F1
#
_entry.id   AF-A0A0J6Y4D1-F1
#
_cell.length_a   1.000
_cell.length_b   1.000
_cell.length_c   1.000
_cell.angle_alpha   90.00
_cell.angle_beta   90.00
_cell.angle_gamma   90.00
#
_symmetry.space_group_name_H-M   'P 1'
#
loop_
_entity.id
_entity.type
_entity.pdbx_description
1 polymer ?
#
loop_
_entity_poly.entity_id
_entity_poly.type
_entity_poly.pdbx_seq_one_letter_code
_entity_poly.pdbx_strand_id
1 'polypeptide(L)' 'MKFTLALISLLAAATMAVPVTRKRGDTQPVMTNGSKEIVPFDSEGVVTV' A
#
# COMPACT_ATOMS: atom_id res chain seq x y z
N MET A 1 22.64 29.63 11.48
CA MET A 1 22.96 28.26 11.02
C MET A 1 22.10 27.17 11.65
N LYS A 2 21.71 27.25 12.94
CA LYS A 2 20.85 26.23 13.58
C LYS A 2 19.40 26.26 13.03
N PHE A 3 18.86 27.45 12.82
CA PHE A 3 17.50 27.66 12.32
C PHE A 3 17.31 27.15 10.87
N THR A 4 18.31 27.35 10.02
CA THR A 4 18.29 26.89 8.62
C THR A 4 18.28 25.36 8.53
N LEU A 5 19.02 24.67 9.41
CA LEU A 5 19.01 23.21 9.50
C LEU A 5 17.66 22.66 9.95
N ALA A 6 17.03 23.31 10.94
CA ALA A 6 15.69 22.93 11.40
C ALA A 6 14.63 23.09 10.30
N LEU A 7 14.71 24.18 9.53
CA LEU A 7 13.79 24.44 8.43
C LEU A 7 13.93 23.42 7.29
N ILE A 8 15.16 23.07 6.92
CA ILE A 8 15.43 22.05 5.89
C ILE A 8 14.94 20.67 6.34
N SER A 9 15.15 20.30 7.61
CA SER A 9 14.68 19.03 8.17
C SER A 9 13.14 18.93 8.17
N LEU A 10 12.45 20.02 8.51
CA LEU A 10 10.99 20.06 8.50
C LEU A 10 10.45 19.96 7.07
N LEU A 11 11.07 20.68 6.14
CA LEU A 11 10.71 20.63 4.73
C LEU A 11 10.89 19.22 4.13
N ALA A 12 11.99 18.53 4.49
CA ALA A 12 12.23 17.16 4.06
C ALA A 12 11.12 16.21 4.56
N ALA A 13 10.74 16.29 5.83
CA ALA A 13 9.67 15.46 6.40
C ALA A 13 8.31 15.72 5.74
N ALA A 14 7.99 16.98 5.41
CA ALA A 14 6.74 17.35 4.75
C ALA A 14 6.64 16.86 3.31
N THR A 15 7.77 16.63 2.63
CA THR A 15 7.80 16.12 1.25
C THR A 15 7.74 14.60 1.14
N MET A 16 7.70 13.87 2.26
CA MET A 16 7.56 12.42 2.23
C MET A 16 6.18 12.07 1.67
N ALA A 17 6.17 11.56 0.44
CA ALA A 17 4.95 11.16 -0.25
C ALA A 17 4.23 10.08 0.57
N VAL A 18 3.03 10.38 1.06
CA VAL A 18 2.17 9.38 1.68
C VAL A 18 1.79 8.36 0.60
N PRO A 19 1.99 7.06 0.83
CA PRO A 19 1.57 6.05 -0.14
C PRO A 19 0.06 6.18 -0.36
N VAL A 20 -0.32 6.52 -1.59
CA VAL A 20 -1.73 6.66 -1.96
C VAL A 20 -2.32 5.26 -2.10
N THR A 21 -3.09 4.85 -1.09
CA THR A 21 -3.87 3.61 -1.18
C THR A 21 -5.07 3.84 -2.09
N ARG A 22 -5.05 3.27 -3.30
CA ARG A 22 -6.20 3.29 -4.21
C ARG A 22 -7.15 2.15 -3.83
N LYS A 23 -8.41 2.48 -3.51
CA LYS A 23 -9.46 1.46 -3.39
C LYS A 23 -9.74 0.85 -4.76
N ARG A 24 -9.90 -0.47 -4.82
CA ARG A 24 -10.40 -1.15 -6.03
C ARG A 24 -11.83 -0.69 -6.29
N GLY A 25 -12.13 -0.43 -7.56
CA GLY A 25 -13.47 -0.01 -8.02
C GLY A 25 -14.31 -1.17 -8.57
N ASP A 26 -13.73 -2.36 -8.70
CA ASP A 26 -14.46 -3.55 -9.12
C ASP A 26 -15.08 -4.28 -7.93
N THR A 27 -16.11 -5.08 -8.22
CA THR A 27 -16.83 -5.92 -7.26
C THR A 27 -16.37 -7.37 -7.28
N GLN A 28 -15.28 -7.68 -8.02
CA GLN A 28 -14.82 -9.05 -8.18
C GLN A 28 -14.15 -9.55 -6.90
N PRO A 29 -14.44 -10.80 -6.48
CA PRO A 29 -13.77 -11.41 -5.35
C PRO A 29 -12.27 -11.57 -5.66
N VAL A 30 -11.45 -11.41 -4.62
CA VAL A 30 -10.00 -11.57 -4.67
C VAL A 30 -9.55 -12.41 -3.48
N MET A 31 -8.37 -13.00 -3.59
CA MET A 31 -7.71 -13.69 -2.49
C MET A 31 -6.28 -13.18 -2.31
N THR A 32 -5.68 -13.49 -1.17
CA THR A 32 -4.27 -13.19 -0.89
C THR A 32 -3.46 -14.47 -1.05
N ASN A 33 -2.45 -14.46 -1.92
CA ASN A 33 -1.56 -15.61 -2.11
C ASN A 33 -0.52 -15.72 -0.97
N GLY A 34 0.31 -16.77 -0.99
CA GLY A 34 1.37 -16.98 0.01
C GLY A 34 2.41 -15.86 0.10
N SER A 35 2.54 -15.05 -0.97
CA SER A 35 3.43 -13.88 -1.05
C SER A 35 2.77 -12.59 -0.56
N LYS A 36 1.55 -12.65 0.00
CA LYS A 36 0.73 -11.50 0.42
C LYS A 36 0.28 -10.60 -0.73
N GLU A 37 0.29 -11.09 -1.96
CA GLU A 37 -0.21 -10.36 -3.12
C GLU A 37 -1.70 -10.61 -3.29
N ILE A 38 -2.41 -9.57 -3.73
CA ILE A 38 -3.83 -9.66 -4.06
C ILE A 38 -3.93 -10.23 -5.48
N VAL A 39 -4.52 -11.41 -5.61
CA VAL A 39 -4.73 -12.10 -6.89
C VAL A 39 -6.22 -12.32 -7.13
N PRO A 40 -6.66 -12.50 -8.40
CA PRO A 40 -8.03 -12.88 -8.70
C PRO A 40 -8.45 -14.12 -7.92
N PHE A 41 -9.71 -14.16 -7.49
CA PHE A 41 -10.24 -15.36 -6.86
C PHE A 41 -10.33 -16.51 -7.87
N ASP A 42 -9.59 -17.57 -7.60
CA ASP A 42 -9.65 -18.85 -8.30
C ASP A 42 -10.26 -19.92 -7.38
N SER A 43 -11.42 -20.45 -7.76
CA SER A 43 -12.13 -21.48 -7.01
C SER A 43 -11.45 -22.85 -7.03
N GLU A 44 -10.61 -23.14 -8.04
CA GLU A 44 -9.93 -24.43 -8.15
C GLU A 44 -8.81 -24.59 -7.11
N GLY A 45 -8.25 -23.47 -6.63
CA GLY A 45 -7.25 -23.43 -5.56
C GLY A 45 -7.84 -23.42 -4.14
N VAL A 46 -9.16 -23.33 -3.99
CA VAL A 46 -9.83 -23.30 -2.68
C VAL A 46 -10.08 -24.73 -2.21
N VAL A 47 -9.13 -25.28 -1.45
CA VAL A 47 -9.31 -26.55 -0.73
C VAL A 47 -10.34 -26.30 0.39
N THR A 48 -11.60 -26.61 0.13
CA THR A 48 -12.62 -26.70 1.18
C THR A 48 -12.37 -27.98 1.98
N VAL A 49 -11.87 -27.84 3.22
CA VAL A 49 -11.76 -28.93 4.20
C VAL A 49 -13.12 -29.19 4.84
#